data_AF-A0A8H6M9K6-F1
#
_entry.id   AF-A0A8H6M9K6-F1
#
_cell.length_a   1.000
_cell.length_b   1.000
_cell.length_c   1.000
_cell.angle_alpha   90.00
_cell.angle_beta   90.00
_cell.angle_gamma   90.00
#
_symmetry.space_group_name_H-M   'P 1'
#
loop_
_entity.id
_entity.type
_entity.pdbx_description
1 polymer ?
#
loop_
_entity_poly.entity_id
_entity_poly.type
_entity_poly.pdbx_seq_one_letter_code
_entity_poly.pdbx_strand_id
1 'polypeptide(L)'
;MYSNNPKLAVARFEPREQRNPGSVAEAALANPAYQGRRRLAEKRRTFVKENGYPFRYQALLTTKATSDDERDPNLSIKNKCPVYFIKKRPERSAEAEVFIRKLEGQMEAVAKSKGRRGGGVEHLRVVPPLGEQKDTSFPALPTKMPIDYYDPSYYNSLPPRLRVDCATKSVALLPDPTQSFSNNPDERLGDSAFQKKYGASVLERYDFIDSAALKAAIAAAEADAAVQESEGSEDEVNESYDEEEDEEEDDGYGEEDEYNEEGHVGEATAEYEADLDAYLDEDVSMLPAEEVEDISARRTRLAATLSMVIDS
;
A
#
# COMPACT_ATOMS: atom_id res chain seq x y z
N MET A 1 -21.21 -49.47 28.37
CA MET A 1 -21.43 -48.63 27.17
C MET A 1 -22.11 -47.37 27.66
N TYR A 2 -21.58 -46.16 27.73
CA TYR A 2 -20.46 -45.41 27.11
C TYR A 2 -19.97 -44.42 28.20
N SER A 3 -18.69 -44.41 28.62
CA SER A 3 -17.59 -43.54 28.14
C SER A 3 -17.88 -42.02 28.15
N ASN A 4 -17.20 -41.30 29.06
CA ASN A 4 -16.30 -40.16 28.77
C ASN A 4 -16.40 -38.99 29.76
N ASN A 5 -15.36 -38.86 30.58
CA ASN A 5 -14.74 -37.57 30.90
C ASN A 5 -14.12 -37.01 29.58
N PRO A 6 -13.98 -35.68 29.36
CA PRO A 6 -13.15 -34.88 30.26
C PRO A 6 -13.57 -33.42 30.46
N LYS A 7 -13.06 -32.85 31.56
CA LYS A 7 -12.85 -31.42 31.75
C LYS A 7 -12.17 -30.82 30.51
N LEU A 8 -12.92 -30.06 29.72
CA LEU A 8 -12.33 -29.17 28.72
C LEU A 8 -11.71 -28.01 29.48
N ALA A 9 -10.38 -28.00 29.47
CA ALA A 9 -9.58 -26.85 29.85
C ALA A 9 -10.08 -25.65 29.04
N VAL A 10 -10.53 -24.61 29.74
CA VAL A 10 -10.71 -23.28 29.16
C VAL A 10 -9.33 -22.84 28.69
N ALA A 11 -9.03 -23.07 27.42
CA ALA A 11 -7.83 -22.57 26.80
C ALA A 11 -7.94 -21.04 26.87
N ARG A 12 -7.14 -20.42 27.74
CA ARG A 12 -6.87 -18.98 27.65
C ARG A 12 -6.48 -18.69 26.20
N PHE A 13 -7.36 -18.00 25.49
CA PHE A 13 -7.12 -17.54 24.14
C PHE A 13 -6.13 -16.38 24.25
N GLU A 14 -4.87 -16.70 24.52
CA GLU A 14 -3.78 -15.74 24.41
C GLU A 14 -3.59 -15.46 22.90
N PRO A 15 -3.74 -14.20 22.44
CA PRO A 15 -3.47 -13.80 21.06
C PRO A 15 -2.18 -14.44 20.54
N ARG A 16 -2.19 -14.82 19.26
CA ARG A 16 -1.04 -15.46 18.59
C ARG A 16 0.27 -14.67 18.78
N GLU A 17 0.16 -13.35 18.89
CA GLU A 17 1.23 -12.41 19.22
C GLU A 17 1.77 -12.53 20.66
N GLN A 18 0.94 -12.89 21.64
CA GLN A 18 1.38 -13.14 23.03
C GLN A 18 2.15 -14.46 23.17
N ARG A 19 1.82 -15.47 22.34
CA ARG A 19 2.52 -16.76 22.32
C ARG A 19 3.81 -16.69 21.52
N ASN A 20 3.76 -16.06 20.35
CA ASN A 20 4.89 -15.87 19.44
C ASN A 20 4.88 -14.41 18.93
N PRO A 21 5.54 -13.48 19.65
CA PRO A 21 5.67 -12.10 19.20
C PRO A 21 6.35 -12.04 17.83
N GLY A 22 5.76 -11.32 16.88
CA GLY A 22 6.21 -11.20 15.49
C GLY A 22 5.52 -12.13 14.47
N SER A 23 4.74 -13.13 14.91
CA SER A 23 4.13 -14.12 14.00
C SER A 23 3.12 -13.52 13.01
N VAL A 24 2.55 -12.38 13.37
CA VAL A 24 1.54 -11.68 12.61
C VAL A 24 2.20 -10.79 11.54
N ALA A 25 3.30 -10.11 11.87
CA ALA A 25 4.16 -9.44 10.89
C ALA A 25 4.81 -10.41 9.89
N GLU A 26 5.21 -11.61 10.36
CA GLU A 26 5.71 -12.68 9.49
C GLU A 26 4.65 -13.15 8.48
N ALA A 27 3.38 -13.24 8.91
CA ALA A 27 2.27 -13.62 8.03
C ALA A 27 1.96 -12.55 6.98
N ALA A 28 2.01 -11.27 7.36
CA ALA A 28 1.92 -10.14 6.42
C ALA A 28 3.05 -10.18 5.38
N LEU A 29 4.27 -10.47 5.84
CA LEU A 29 5.44 -10.65 4.98
C LEU A 29 5.33 -11.91 4.11
N ALA A 30 4.61 -12.94 4.54
CA ALA A 30 4.32 -14.09 3.69
C ALA A 30 3.27 -13.79 2.61
N ASN A 31 2.46 -12.73 2.76
CA ASN A 31 1.43 -12.38 1.78
C ASN A 31 2.07 -11.82 0.48
N PRO A 32 1.90 -12.51 -0.67
CA PRO A 32 2.50 -12.09 -1.93
C PRO A 32 2.06 -10.68 -2.39
N ALA A 33 0.81 -10.29 -2.09
CA ALA A 33 0.29 -8.97 -2.45
C ALA A 33 0.97 -7.86 -1.64
N TYR A 34 1.15 -8.06 -0.34
CA TYR A 34 1.88 -7.13 0.52
C TYR A 34 3.34 -7.01 0.09
N GLN A 35 3.99 -8.14 -0.21
CA GLN A 35 5.35 -8.17 -0.74
C GLN A 35 5.47 -7.45 -2.09
N GLY A 36 4.47 -7.57 -2.96
CA GLY A 36 4.36 -6.79 -4.19
C GLY A 36 4.35 -5.28 -3.92
N ARG A 37 3.51 -4.82 -3.00
CA ARG A 37 3.44 -3.41 -2.58
C ARG A 37 4.78 -2.91 -2.02
N ARG A 38 5.41 -3.70 -1.14
CA ARG A 38 6.69 -3.36 -0.52
C ARG A 38 7.78 -3.16 -1.57
N ARG A 39 7.95 -4.14 -2.47
CA ARG A 39 8.92 -4.06 -3.58
C ARG A 39 8.65 -2.87 -4.50
N LEU A 40 7.38 -2.57 -4.77
CA LEU A 40 7.00 -1.44 -5.62
C LEU A 40 7.27 -0.09 -4.95
N ALA A 41 6.94 0.05 -3.67
CA ALA A 41 7.27 1.24 -2.87
C ALA A 41 8.78 1.48 -2.83
N GLU A 42 9.56 0.43 -2.58
CA GLU A 42 11.03 0.49 -2.58
C GLU A 42 11.59 0.89 -3.95
N LYS A 43 11.12 0.25 -5.04
CA LYS A 43 11.53 0.61 -6.41
C LYS A 43 11.26 2.09 -6.71
N ARG A 44 10.10 2.61 -6.29
CA ARG A 44 9.75 4.04 -6.43
C ARG A 44 10.67 4.93 -5.60
N ARG A 45 10.93 4.59 -4.34
CA ARG A 45 11.85 5.36 -3.46
C ARG A 45 13.26 5.40 -4.03
N THR A 46 13.78 4.26 -4.46
CA THR A 46 15.12 4.14 -5.06
C THR A 46 15.20 4.99 -6.32
N PHE A 47 14.20 4.92 -7.20
CA PHE A 47 14.16 5.77 -8.39
C PHE A 47 14.18 7.27 -8.04
N VAL A 48 13.35 7.71 -7.08
CA VAL A 48 13.30 9.12 -6.66
C VAL A 48 14.66 9.57 -6.10
N LYS A 49 15.29 8.74 -5.26
CA LYS A 49 16.58 9.01 -4.64
C LYS A 49 17.72 9.07 -5.67
N GLU A 50 17.83 8.08 -6.55
CA GLU A 50 18.90 7.99 -7.56
C GLU A 50 18.85 9.11 -8.59
N ASN A 51 17.65 9.62 -8.90
CA ASN A 51 17.48 10.73 -9.83
C ASN A 51 17.54 12.11 -9.16
N GLY A 52 17.88 12.18 -7.86
CA GLY A 52 18.11 13.44 -7.15
C GLY A 52 16.85 14.27 -6.88
N TYR A 53 15.69 13.62 -6.84
CA TYR A 53 14.44 14.31 -6.51
C TYR A 53 14.35 14.64 -5.00
N PRO A 54 13.52 15.62 -4.62
CA PRO A 54 13.41 16.08 -3.23
C PRO A 54 13.09 14.98 -2.22
N PHE A 55 13.61 15.12 -1.01
CA PHE A 55 13.38 14.14 0.06
C PHE A 55 11.90 14.02 0.44
N ARG A 56 11.14 15.12 0.40
CA ARG A 56 9.68 15.12 0.60
C ARG A 56 8.91 14.14 -0.31
N TYR A 57 9.40 13.84 -1.52
CA TYR A 57 8.79 12.82 -2.38
C TYR A 57 9.02 11.41 -1.87
N GLN A 58 10.15 11.14 -1.22
CA GLN A 58 10.42 9.83 -0.61
C GLN A 58 9.47 9.56 0.56
N ALA A 59 9.06 10.60 1.28
CA ALA A 59 8.10 10.50 2.39
C ALA A 59 6.70 10.05 1.93
N LEU A 60 6.34 10.30 0.67
CA LEU A 60 5.06 9.86 0.09
C LEU A 60 5.04 8.38 -0.31
N LEU A 61 6.20 7.71 -0.35
CA LEU A 61 6.36 6.41 -1.00
C LEU A 61 6.53 5.28 0.03
N THR A 62 5.53 5.09 0.88
CA THR A 62 5.51 4.00 1.88
C THR A 62 4.69 2.81 1.38
N THR A 63 4.97 1.61 1.89
CA THR A 63 4.22 0.40 1.53
C THR A 63 2.71 0.58 1.73
N LYS A 64 2.30 1.15 2.88
CA LYS A 64 0.90 1.41 3.22
C LYS A 64 0.26 2.50 2.33
N ALA A 65 1.04 3.50 1.87
CA ALA A 65 0.55 4.56 0.99
C ALA A 65 0.42 4.12 -0.48
N THR A 66 1.09 3.05 -0.89
CA THR A 66 0.98 2.54 -2.26
C THR A 66 -0.24 1.64 -2.42
N SER A 67 -0.97 1.81 -3.53
CA SER A 67 -2.05 0.90 -3.92
C SER A 67 -1.48 -0.51 -4.19
N ASP A 68 -2.29 -1.52 -3.94
CA ASP A 68 -2.07 -2.87 -4.45
C ASP A 68 -2.47 -2.98 -5.92
N ASP A 69 -1.76 -3.87 -6.61
CA ASP A 69 -2.01 -4.25 -7.99
C ASP A 69 -2.52 -5.69 -7.99
N GLU A 70 -3.71 -5.92 -8.54
CA GLU A 70 -4.25 -7.26 -8.71
C GLU A 70 -4.18 -7.67 -10.17
N ARG A 71 -3.90 -8.95 -10.42
CA ARG A 71 -3.93 -9.47 -11.79
C ARG A 71 -5.35 -9.32 -12.35
N ASP A 72 -5.47 -8.88 -13.60
CA ASP A 72 -6.76 -8.81 -14.27
C ASP A 72 -7.47 -10.18 -14.14
N PRO A 73 -8.73 -10.22 -13.62
CA PRO A 73 -9.50 -11.46 -13.52
C PRO A 73 -9.61 -12.22 -14.85
N ASN A 74 -9.59 -11.50 -15.98
CA ASN A 74 -9.63 -12.09 -17.32
C ASN A 74 -8.25 -12.54 -17.83
N LEU A 75 -7.21 -12.41 -17.00
CA LEU A 75 -5.81 -12.74 -17.29
C LEU A 75 -5.30 -12.09 -18.58
N SER A 76 -5.76 -10.88 -18.89
CA SER A 76 -5.43 -10.24 -20.15
C SER A 76 -3.93 -9.97 -20.28
N ILE A 77 -3.46 -10.07 -21.53
CA ILE A 77 -2.07 -9.82 -21.91
C ILE A 77 -2.08 -8.68 -22.93
N LYS A 78 -1.33 -7.61 -22.64
CA LYS A 78 -1.17 -6.47 -23.55
C LYS A 78 0.31 -6.24 -23.79
N ASN A 79 0.70 -6.16 -25.06
CA ASN A 79 2.11 -6.04 -25.47
C ASN A 79 3.01 -7.15 -24.87
N LYS A 80 2.51 -8.39 -24.81
CA LYS A 80 3.19 -9.55 -24.18
C LYS A 80 3.45 -9.39 -22.67
N CYS A 81 2.79 -8.45 -22.01
CA CYS A 81 2.88 -8.23 -20.57
C CYS A 81 1.51 -8.51 -19.92
N PRO A 82 1.44 -9.24 -18.80
CA PRO A 82 0.20 -9.43 -18.06
C PRO A 82 -0.30 -8.08 -17.53
N VAL A 83 -1.61 -7.88 -17.61
CA VAL A 83 -2.28 -6.67 -17.13
C VAL A 83 -2.61 -6.82 -15.64
N TYR A 84 -2.30 -5.78 -14.89
CA TYR A 84 -2.64 -5.65 -13.48
C TYR A 84 -3.48 -4.40 -13.27
N PHE A 85 -4.60 -4.56 -12.57
CA PHE A 85 -5.47 -3.45 -12.20
C PHE A 85 -5.05 -2.84 -10.88
N ILE A 86 -4.93 -1.53 -10.90
CA ILE A 86 -4.47 -0.76 -9.75
C ILE A 86 -5.69 -0.38 -8.92
N LYS A 87 -5.72 -0.85 -7.68
CA LYS A 87 -6.82 -0.57 -6.77
C LYS A 87 -6.75 0.85 -6.22
N LYS A 88 -7.93 1.39 -5.89
CA LYS A 88 -8.09 2.72 -5.32
C LYS A 88 -7.74 2.71 -3.84
N ARG A 89 -7.11 3.79 -3.39
CA ARG A 89 -6.96 4.12 -1.98
C ARG A 89 -7.96 5.24 -1.66
N PRO A 90 -9.02 4.99 -0.88
CA PRO A 90 -10.08 5.97 -0.67
C PRO A 90 -9.61 7.22 0.09
N GLU A 91 -8.58 7.08 0.92
CA GLU A 91 -8.03 8.18 1.71
C GLU A 91 -7.10 9.11 0.92
N ARG A 92 -6.64 8.67 -0.26
CA ARG A 92 -5.63 9.38 -1.03
C ARG A 92 -6.23 10.57 -1.79
N SER A 93 -5.56 11.71 -1.74
CA SER A 93 -5.93 12.90 -2.51
C SER A 93 -5.81 12.66 -4.02
N ALA A 94 -6.60 13.39 -4.80
CA ALA A 94 -6.49 13.37 -6.26
C ALA A 94 -5.08 13.81 -6.71
N GLU A 95 -4.49 14.75 -5.97
CA GLU A 95 -3.15 15.25 -6.24
C GLU A 95 -2.07 14.18 -6.04
N ALA A 96 -2.18 13.39 -4.97
CA ALA A 96 -1.28 12.27 -4.70
C ALA A 96 -1.44 11.15 -5.73
N GLU A 97 -2.67 10.87 -6.17
CA GLU A 97 -2.94 9.92 -7.27
C GLU A 97 -2.21 10.36 -8.55
N VAL A 98 -2.39 11.61 -8.98
CA VAL A 98 -1.72 12.17 -10.18
C VAL A 98 -0.20 12.10 -10.05
N PHE A 99 0.34 12.45 -8.88
CA PHE A 99 1.78 12.38 -8.62
C PHE A 99 2.33 10.96 -8.77
N ILE A 100 1.70 9.96 -8.16
CA ILE A 100 2.15 8.55 -8.25
C ILE A 100 2.10 8.08 -9.70
N ARG A 101 1.05 8.41 -10.46
CA ARG A 101 0.94 8.05 -11.88
C ARG A 101 2.03 8.69 -12.72
N LYS A 102 2.35 9.96 -12.46
CA LYS A 102 3.46 10.62 -13.13
C LYS A 102 4.80 9.98 -12.82
N LEU A 103 5.04 9.62 -11.56
CA LEU A 103 6.26 8.91 -11.16
C LEU A 103 6.40 7.59 -11.94
N GLU A 104 5.34 6.79 -12.00
CA GLU A 104 5.35 5.52 -12.74
C GLU A 104 5.62 5.73 -14.24
N GLY A 105 5.00 6.73 -14.86
CA GLY A 105 5.25 7.08 -16.26
C GLY A 105 6.71 7.48 -16.51
N GLN A 106 7.34 8.21 -15.58
CA GLN A 106 8.77 8.55 -15.65
C GLN A 106 9.65 7.32 -15.49
N MET A 107 9.33 6.44 -14.54
CA MET A 107 10.04 5.17 -14.36
C MET A 107 9.98 4.32 -15.63
N GLU A 108 8.80 4.21 -16.26
CA GLU A 108 8.61 3.50 -17.51
C GLU A 108 9.39 4.13 -18.67
N ALA A 109 9.38 5.47 -18.79
CA ALA A 109 10.13 6.18 -19.82
C ALA A 109 11.65 5.97 -19.70
N VAL A 110 12.18 6.02 -18.47
CA VAL A 110 13.59 5.74 -18.18
C VAL A 110 13.92 4.28 -18.48
N ALA A 111 13.06 3.34 -18.09
CA ALA A 111 13.25 1.90 -18.35
C ALA A 111 13.29 1.60 -19.86
N LYS A 112 12.40 2.23 -20.65
CA LYS A 112 12.42 2.15 -22.12
C LYS A 112 13.71 2.70 -22.71
N SER A 113 14.19 3.84 -22.19
CA SER A 113 15.37 4.54 -22.72
C SER A 113 16.69 3.83 -22.42
N LYS A 114 16.83 3.19 -21.26
CA LYS A 114 18.06 2.46 -20.87
C LYS A 114 18.27 1.15 -21.65
N GLY A 115 17.28 0.70 -22.42
CA GLY A 115 17.27 -0.60 -23.07
C GLY A 115 17.06 -1.73 -22.06
N ARG A 116 16.19 -2.68 -22.38
CA ARG A 116 15.90 -3.82 -21.48
C ARG A 116 17.14 -4.72 -21.35
N ARG A 117 17.88 -4.60 -20.25
CA ARG A 117 18.92 -5.58 -19.88
C ARG A 117 18.28 -6.70 -19.04
N GLY A 118 17.67 -7.68 -19.71
CA GLY A 118 17.38 -9.01 -19.15
C GLY A 118 16.19 -9.14 -18.16
N GLY A 119 15.42 -10.22 -18.34
CA GLY A 119 14.92 -11.07 -17.25
C GLY A 119 13.47 -10.92 -16.79
N GLY A 120 12.96 -9.71 -16.57
CA GLY A 120 11.64 -9.53 -15.93
C GLY A 120 10.54 -9.13 -16.91
N VAL A 121 9.43 -9.87 -16.96
CA VAL A 121 8.19 -9.36 -17.56
C VAL A 121 7.62 -8.28 -16.63
N GLU A 122 7.87 -7.01 -16.97
CA GLU A 122 7.27 -5.90 -16.22
C GLU A 122 5.75 -5.91 -16.42
N HIS A 123 5.00 -5.90 -15.31
CA HIS A 123 3.55 -5.90 -15.32
C HIS A 123 3.01 -4.60 -15.92
N LEU A 124 2.05 -4.70 -16.84
CA LEU A 124 1.36 -3.53 -17.33
C LEU A 124 0.30 -3.13 -16.31
N ARG A 125 0.56 -2.06 -15.55
CA ARG A 125 -0.37 -1.53 -14.57
C ARG A 125 -1.37 -0.60 -15.24
N VAL A 126 -2.66 -0.87 -15.07
CA VAL A 126 -3.76 -0.11 -15.66
C VAL A 126 -4.71 0.34 -14.55
N VAL A 127 -5.12 1.60 -14.58
CA VAL A 127 -6.21 2.09 -13.74
C VAL A 127 -7.53 1.72 -14.43
N PRO A 128 -8.41 0.91 -13.80
CA PRO A 128 -9.72 0.64 -14.37
C PRO A 128 -10.53 1.93 -14.56
N PRO A 129 -11.53 1.95 -15.46
CA PRO A 129 -12.51 3.02 -15.53
C PRO A 129 -13.18 3.25 -14.17
N LEU A 130 -13.63 4.48 -13.89
CA LEU A 130 -14.12 4.89 -12.56
C LEU A 130 -15.23 3.98 -11.99
N GLY A 131 -16.10 3.41 -12.84
CA GLY A 131 -17.18 2.51 -12.42
C GLY A 131 -16.74 1.07 -12.11
N GLU A 132 -15.52 0.69 -12.49
CA GLU A 132 -14.94 -0.64 -12.29
C GLU A 132 -13.79 -0.63 -11.28
N GLN A 133 -13.40 0.55 -10.80
CA GLN A 133 -12.30 0.69 -9.87
C GLN A 133 -12.71 0.19 -8.49
N LYS A 134 -12.01 -0.83 -8.01
CA LYS A 134 -12.19 -1.40 -6.67
C LYS A 134 -11.24 -0.76 -5.67
N ASP A 135 -11.67 -0.67 -4.43
CA ASP A 135 -10.82 -0.26 -3.32
C ASP A 135 -9.77 -1.34 -2.99
N THR A 136 -8.70 -0.88 -2.36
CA THR A 136 -7.59 -1.71 -1.89
C THR A 136 -8.08 -2.82 -0.95
N SER A 137 -7.44 -3.99 -1.01
CA SER A 137 -7.69 -5.04 -0.01
C SER A 137 -7.02 -4.74 1.34
N PHE A 138 -6.24 -3.67 1.43
CA PHE A 138 -5.50 -3.29 2.62
C PHE A 138 -6.02 -1.95 3.16
N PRO A 139 -7.05 -1.93 4.02
CA PRO A 139 -7.69 -0.68 4.44
C PRO A 139 -6.83 0.18 5.38
N ALA A 140 -5.81 -0.40 6.01
CA ALA A 140 -4.95 0.30 6.97
C ALA A 140 -4.39 1.61 6.41
N LEU A 141 -4.53 2.69 7.19
CA LEU A 141 -4.01 4.01 6.84
C LEU A 141 -2.47 4.04 6.95
N PRO A 142 -1.77 4.72 6.03
CA PRO A 142 -0.36 4.98 6.24
C PRO A 142 -0.18 5.92 7.44
N THR A 143 0.95 5.80 8.14
CA THR A 143 1.25 6.65 9.29
C THR A 143 2.28 7.71 8.92
N LYS A 144 2.23 8.85 9.62
CA LYS A 144 3.21 9.95 9.48
C LYS A 144 3.42 10.44 8.04
N MET A 145 2.38 10.44 7.21
CA MET A 145 2.46 10.93 5.83
C MET A 145 2.44 12.46 5.77
N PRO A 146 2.98 13.09 4.71
CA PRO A 146 2.68 14.49 4.40
C PRO A 146 1.17 14.73 4.31
N ILE A 147 0.69 15.88 4.80
CA ILE A 147 -0.76 16.15 4.94
C ILE A 147 -1.49 16.11 3.60
N ASP A 148 -0.82 16.55 2.53
CA ASP A 148 -1.31 16.61 1.16
C ASP A 148 -1.39 15.25 0.45
N TYR A 149 -0.91 14.18 1.10
CA TYR A 149 -1.24 12.82 0.68
C TYR A 149 -2.75 12.53 0.82
N TYR A 150 -3.38 13.05 1.87
CA TYR A 150 -4.76 12.74 2.19
C TYR A 150 -5.73 13.68 1.48
N ASP A 151 -6.85 13.11 1.03
CA ASP A 151 -7.99 13.92 0.63
C ASP A 151 -8.49 14.76 1.83
N PRO A 152 -8.69 16.08 1.69
CA PRO A 152 -9.12 16.93 2.81
C PRO A 152 -10.45 16.49 3.42
N SER A 153 -11.42 16.08 2.60
CA SER A 153 -12.73 15.62 3.10
C SER A 153 -12.60 14.31 3.86
N TYR A 154 -11.78 13.38 3.35
CA TYR A 154 -11.48 12.13 4.07
C TYR A 154 -10.77 12.41 5.39
N TYR A 155 -9.68 13.19 5.39
CA TYR A 155 -8.89 13.46 6.59
C TYR A 155 -9.70 14.15 7.68
N ASN A 156 -10.50 15.17 7.32
CA ASN A 156 -11.28 15.92 8.29
C ASN A 156 -12.43 15.09 8.90
N SER A 157 -12.87 14.02 8.21
CA SER A 157 -13.85 13.08 8.76
C SER A 157 -13.27 12.12 9.81
N LEU A 158 -11.94 12.01 9.90
CA LEU A 158 -11.29 11.09 10.83
C LEU A 158 -11.40 11.57 12.29
N PRO A 159 -11.50 10.64 13.25
CA PRO A 159 -11.35 10.95 14.67
C PRO A 159 -10.04 11.69 14.98
N PRO A 160 -10.02 12.60 15.98
CA PRO A 160 -8.84 13.39 16.33
C PRO A 160 -7.56 12.58 16.55
N ARG A 161 -7.67 11.40 17.19
CA ARG A 161 -6.51 10.53 17.44
C ARG A 161 -5.89 10.01 16.15
N LEU A 162 -6.72 9.52 15.22
CA LEU A 162 -6.25 9.03 13.93
C LEU A 162 -5.65 10.13 13.06
N ARG A 163 -6.22 11.35 13.11
CA ARG A 163 -5.65 12.53 12.42
C ARG A 163 -4.21 12.82 12.83
N VAL A 164 -3.90 12.69 14.11
CA VAL A 164 -2.55 12.88 14.67
C VAL A 164 -1.60 11.77 14.22
N ASP A 165 -2.07 10.51 14.23
CA ASP A 165 -1.20 9.36 13.95
C ASP A 165 -0.91 9.19 12.45
N CYS A 166 -1.86 9.54 11.58
CA CYS A 166 -1.77 9.29 10.14
C CYS A 166 -0.98 10.35 9.36
N ALA A 167 -0.95 11.61 9.82
CA ALA A 167 -0.38 12.73 9.08
C ALA A 167 0.61 13.58 9.87
N THR A 168 1.51 14.24 9.15
CA THR A 168 2.41 15.27 9.65
C THR A 168 2.04 16.62 9.04
N LYS A 169 2.49 17.72 9.67
CA LYS A 169 2.28 19.08 9.17
C LYS A 169 3.04 19.39 7.86
N SER A 170 3.82 18.44 7.34
CA SER A 170 4.64 18.63 6.14
C SER A 170 3.81 18.52 4.86
N VAL A 171 4.20 19.29 3.85
CA VAL A 171 3.63 19.31 2.50
C VAL A 171 4.69 18.84 1.52
N ALA A 172 4.34 17.88 0.66
CA ALA A 172 5.28 17.24 -0.25
C ALA A 172 5.02 17.59 -1.72
N LEU A 173 3.76 17.65 -2.14
CA LEU A 173 3.29 17.81 -3.50
C LEU A 173 3.31 19.28 -3.94
N LEU A 174 3.57 19.48 -5.24
CA LEU A 174 3.34 20.77 -5.87
C LEU A 174 1.83 21.07 -5.90
N PRO A 175 1.42 22.35 -5.85
CA PRO A 175 0.01 22.72 -5.99
C PRO A 175 -0.63 22.16 -7.27
N ASP A 176 0.17 22.07 -8.34
CA ASP A 176 -0.16 21.33 -9.53
C ASP A 176 0.78 20.11 -9.66
N PRO A 177 0.31 18.90 -9.30
CA PRO A 177 1.10 17.67 -9.36
C PRO A 177 1.44 17.27 -10.81
N THR A 178 0.76 17.84 -11.81
CA THR A 178 1.13 17.63 -13.21
C THR A 178 2.44 18.34 -13.56
N GLN A 179 3.00 19.17 -12.71
CA GLN A 179 4.30 19.80 -12.94
C GLN A 179 5.45 19.05 -12.27
N SER A 180 5.15 18.00 -11.47
CA SER A 180 6.16 17.11 -10.92
C SER A 180 6.94 16.41 -12.04
N PHE A 181 8.23 16.17 -11.78
CA PHE A 181 9.19 15.56 -12.70
C PHE A 181 9.36 16.32 -14.03
N SER A 182 8.90 17.56 -14.10
CA SER A 182 8.89 18.39 -15.32
C SER A 182 9.85 19.57 -15.22
N ASN A 183 10.88 19.46 -14.38
CA ASN A 183 11.90 20.48 -14.16
C ASN A 183 11.35 21.81 -13.60
N ASN A 184 10.30 21.73 -12.78
CA ASN A 184 9.70 22.90 -12.15
C ASN A 184 10.69 23.55 -11.16
N PRO A 185 10.88 24.89 -11.16
CA PRO A 185 11.78 25.56 -10.23
C PRO A 185 11.43 25.33 -8.76
N ASP A 186 10.15 25.20 -8.43
CA ASP A 186 9.68 24.95 -7.07
C ASP A 186 9.92 23.51 -6.61
N GLU A 187 10.04 22.56 -7.54
CA GLU A 187 10.46 21.20 -7.23
C GLU A 187 11.88 21.21 -6.65
N ARG A 188 12.75 22.09 -7.15
CA ARG A 188 14.14 22.23 -6.72
C ARG A 188 14.32 23.03 -5.42
N LEU A 189 13.25 23.61 -4.87
CA LEU A 189 13.32 24.25 -3.56
C LEU A 189 13.64 23.20 -2.49
N GLY A 190 14.51 23.58 -1.55
CA GLY A 190 14.72 22.79 -0.33
C GLY A 190 13.43 22.69 0.48
N ASP A 191 13.23 21.59 1.18
CA ASP A 191 11.96 21.26 1.85
C ASP A 191 11.48 22.36 2.82
N SER A 192 12.38 23.03 3.53
CA SER A 192 12.03 24.16 4.40
C SER A 192 11.49 25.38 3.62
N ALA A 193 12.12 25.73 2.49
CA ALA A 193 11.66 26.83 1.64
C ALA A 193 10.34 26.48 0.95
N PHE A 194 10.19 25.22 0.53
CA PHE A 194 8.96 24.69 -0.02
C PHE A 194 7.80 24.77 0.98
N GLN A 195 8.02 24.28 2.21
CA GLN A 195 7.03 24.35 3.30
C GLN A 195 6.67 25.79 3.64
N LYS A 196 7.63 26.73 3.63
CA LYS A 196 7.34 28.14 3.86
C LYS A 196 6.46 28.74 2.76
N LYS A 197 6.63 28.28 1.52
CA LYS A 197 5.88 28.79 0.35
C LYS A 197 4.45 28.24 0.29
N TYR A 198 4.27 26.94 0.52
CA TYR A 198 3.00 26.24 0.28
C TYR A 198 2.33 25.68 1.54
N GLY A 199 3.06 25.59 2.64
CA GLY A 199 2.59 24.93 3.86
C GLY A 199 1.29 25.53 4.40
N ALA A 200 1.23 26.86 4.55
CA ALA A 200 0.05 27.53 5.11
C ALA A 200 -1.20 27.33 4.24
N SER A 201 -1.10 27.60 2.94
CA SER A 201 -2.24 27.48 2.01
C SER A 201 -2.78 26.06 1.89
N VAL A 202 -1.90 25.05 1.99
CA VAL A 202 -2.33 23.65 1.94
C VAL A 202 -2.99 23.26 3.27
N LEU A 203 -2.40 23.65 4.40
CA LEU A 203 -2.90 23.33 5.74
C LEU A 203 -4.25 23.95 6.05
N GLU A 204 -4.60 25.09 5.44
CA GLU A 204 -5.94 25.73 5.59
C GLU A 204 -7.10 24.81 5.17
N ARG A 205 -6.85 23.79 4.34
CA ARG A 205 -7.87 22.80 3.94
C ARG A 205 -8.13 21.73 5.00
N TYR A 206 -7.28 21.64 6.02
CA TYR A 206 -7.28 20.53 6.97
C TYR A 206 -7.51 21.02 8.40
N ASP A 207 -8.36 20.30 9.13
CA ASP A 207 -8.52 20.45 10.58
C ASP A 207 -7.37 19.72 11.30
N PHE A 208 -6.15 20.20 11.06
CA PHE A 208 -4.94 19.59 11.57
C PHE A 208 -4.80 19.78 13.09
N ILE A 209 -4.59 18.67 13.80
CA ILE A 209 -4.38 18.66 15.25
C ILE A 209 -2.94 18.22 15.53
N ASP A 210 -2.22 18.99 16.35
CA ASP A 210 -0.90 18.59 16.80
C ASP A 210 -1.01 17.56 17.96
N SER A 211 -0.09 16.60 18.00
CA SER A 211 -0.06 15.55 19.02
C SER A 211 0.00 16.14 20.44
N ALA A 212 0.79 17.21 20.62
CA ALA A 212 0.89 17.90 21.90
C ALA A 212 -0.43 18.59 22.29
N ALA A 213 -1.13 19.19 21.31
CA ALA A 213 -2.42 19.84 21.54
C ALA A 213 -3.50 18.82 21.91
N LEU A 214 -3.54 17.67 21.24
CA LEU A 214 -4.49 16.60 21.58
C LEU A 214 -4.27 16.08 23.01
N LYS A 215 -3.01 15.82 23.39
CA LYS A 215 -2.68 15.37 24.76
C LYS A 215 -3.10 16.39 25.81
N ALA A 216 -2.87 17.68 25.57
CA ALA A 216 -3.28 18.74 26.48
C ALA A 216 -4.81 18.83 26.61
N ALA A 217 -5.54 18.66 25.51
CA ALA A 217 -7.01 18.67 25.53
C ALA A 217 -7.60 17.49 26.32
N ILE A 218 -7.04 16.28 26.16
CA ILE A 218 -7.45 15.09 26.92
C ILE A 218 -7.18 15.31 28.42
N ALA A 219 -5.97 15.75 28.78
CA ALA A 219 -5.62 16.00 30.17
C ALA A 219 -6.49 17.08 30.84
N ALA A 220 -6.89 18.11 30.08
CA ALA A 220 -7.81 19.14 30.57
C ALA A 220 -9.22 18.57 30.81
N ALA A 221 -9.74 17.74 29.89
CA ALA A 221 -11.03 17.10 30.04
C ALA A 221 -11.08 16.12 31.23
N GLU A 222 -10.00 15.36 31.45
CA GLU A 222 -9.88 14.46 32.61
C GLU A 222 -9.84 15.24 33.93
N ALA A 223 -9.14 16.38 33.96
CA ALA A 223 -9.11 17.24 35.14
C ALA A 223 -10.49 17.84 35.47
N ASP A 224 -11.25 18.28 34.45
CA ASP A 224 -12.61 18.81 34.63
C ASP A 224 -13.59 17.72 35.10
N ALA A 225 -13.45 16.48 34.60
CA ALA A 225 -14.26 15.34 35.03
C ALA A 225 -13.98 14.96 36.50
N ALA A 226 -12.73 14.97 36.93
CA ALA A 226 -12.35 14.68 38.32
C ALA A 226 -12.88 15.73 39.32
N VAL A 227 -13.12 16.97 38.89
CA VAL A 227 -13.74 18.01 39.72
C VAL A 227 -15.25 17.76 39.89
N GLN A 228 -15.92 17.17 38.90
CA GLN A 228 -17.36 16.87 38.99
C GLN A 228 -17.69 15.65 39.86
N GLU A 229 -16.82 14.64 39.94
CA GLU A 229 -17.00 13.52 40.89
C GLU A 229 -16.70 13.91 42.35
N SER A 230 -15.98 15.01 42.60
CA SER A 230 -15.64 15.47 43.95
C SER A 230 -16.74 16.27 44.65
N GLU A 231 -17.78 16.73 43.95
CA GLU A 231 -18.88 17.54 44.53
C GLU A 231 -20.22 16.80 44.58
N GLY A 232 -20.23 15.46 44.60
CA GLY A 232 -21.49 14.73 44.75
C GLY A 232 -21.38 13.23 44.96
N SER A 233 -21.02 12.79 46.16
CA SER A 233 -21.78 11.76 46.90
C SER A 233 -21.11 11.41 48.24
N GLU A 234 -21.63 11.98 49.32
CA GLU A 234 -21.75 11.24 50.58
C GLU A 234 -23.03 10.40 50.46
N ASP A 235 -22.90 9.08 50.30
CA ASP A 235 -23.78 8.10 50.96
C ASP A 235 -23.39 6.65 50.60
N GLU A 236 -23.20 5.84 51.64
CA GLU A 236 -23.04 4.38 51.63
C GLU A 236 -24.30 3.70 51.10
N VAL A 237 -24.20 2.70 50.19
CA VAL A 237 -24.82 1.38 50.40
C VAL A 237 -24.15 0.27 49.57
N ASN A 238 -23.87 -0.82 50.26
CA ASN A 238 -23.57 -2.18 49.81
C ASN A 238 -24.86 -2.90 49.36
N GLU A 239 -24.84 -3.67 48.26
CA GLU A 239 -25.36 -5.06 48.14
C GLU A 239 -25.61 -5.50 46.67
N SER A 240 -25.41 -6.80 46.49
CA SER A 240 -25.54 -7.65 45.30
C SER A 240 -26.86 -7.53 44.54
N TYR A 241 -26.88 -7.86 43.25
CA TYR A 241 -27.58 -9.04 42.72
C TYR A 241 -27.15 -9.34 41.27
N ASP A 242 -26.99 -10.64 41.07
CA ASP A 242 -26.78 -11.45 39.87
C ASP A 242 -28.07 -11.44 39.01
N GLU A 243 -27.97 -11.34 37.69
CA GLU A 243 -28.69 -12.20 36.72
C GLU A 243 -28.42 -11.78 35.25
N GLU A 244 -27.93 -12.79 34.53
CA GLU A 244 -27.70 -13.01 33.10
C GLU A 244 -28.85 -12.59 32.17
N GLU A 245 -28.55 -12.14 30.94
CA GLU A 245 -28.97 -12.86 29.72
C GLU A 245 -28.30 -12.27 28.44
N ASP A 246 -27.94 -13.21 27.56
CA ASP A 246 -27.23 -13.12 26.29
C ASP A 246 -27.80 -12.17 25.24
N GLU A 247 -26.95 -11.71 24.32
CA GLU A 247 -27.19 -11.92 22.88
C GLU A 247 -25.90 -11.74 22.05
N GLU A 248 -25.72 -12.69 21.14
CA GLU A 248 -24.59 -13.03 20.28
C GLU A 248 -24.34 -12.05 19.12
N GLU A 249 -23.10 -12.00 18.62
CA GLU A 249 -22.67 -11.94 17.19
C GLU A 249 -21.20 -11.45 17.17
N ASP A 250 -20.23 -12.32 16.92
CA ASP A 250 -19.77 -12.84 15.61
C ASP A 250 -18.95 -11.83 14.78
N ASP A 251 -17.89 -12.38 14.19
CA ASP A 251 -16.84 -11.76 13.38
C ASP A 251 -15.81 -10.90 14.14
N GLY A 252 -14.52 -10.90 13.85
CA GLY A 252 -13.74 -11.55 12.82
C GLY A 252 -12.44 -10.77 12.70
N TYR A 253 -11.32 -11.40 13.05
CA TYR A 253 -9.95 -11.10 12.55
C TYR A 253 -9.45 -9.65 12.79
N GLY A 254 -8.53 -9.42 13.73
CA GLY A 254 -7.14 -9.84 13.58
C GLY A 254 -6.33 -8.74 12.89
N GLU A 255 -5.78 -7.81 13.68
CA GLU A 255 -4.86 -6.77 13.20
C GLU A 255 -3.46 -6.96 13.81
N GLU A 256 -2.48 -6.73 12.94
CA GLU A 256 -1.03 -6.72 13.15
C GLU A 256 -0.56 -5.51 13.96
N ASP A 257 0.61 -5.62 14.61
CA ASP A 257 1.70 -4.63 14.57
C ASP A 257 2.92 -5.20 15.35
N GLU A 258 4.07 -5.51 14.73
CA GLU A 258 5.18 -4.63 14.27
C GLU A 258 6.34 -4.62 15.28
N TYR A 259 7.46 -5.30 14.97
CA TYR A 259 8.77 -4.94 15.51
C TYR A 259 9.93 -5.14 14.51
N ASN A 260 10.63 -4.02 14.33
CA ASN A 260 12.07 -3.77 14.42
C ASN A 260 13.08 -4.62 13.63
N GLU A 261 13.92 -3.85 12.94
CA GLU A 261 14.84 -4.20 11.87
C GLU A 261 16.27 -4.07 12.38
N GLU A 262 16.89 -5.16 12.83
CA GLU A 262 18.37 -5.29 12.91
C GLU A 262 18.77 -6.76 12.76
N GLY A 263 19.39 -7.13 11.63
CA GLY A 263 20.05 -8.44 11.54
C GLY A 263 20.22 -9.04 10.15
N HIS A 264 21.22 -8.56 9.43
CA HIS A 264 22.17 -9.40 8.68
C HIS A 264 21.69 -10.25 7.47
N VAL A 265 21.91 -9.65 6.29
CA VAL A 265 22.34 -10.22 4.99
C VAL A 265 22.49 -11.75 4.93
N GLY A 266 21.49 -12.42 4.37
CA GLY A 266 21.56 -13.78 3.86
C GLY A 266 21.34 -13.79 2.35
N GLU A 267 22.39 -14.12 1.61
CA GLU A 267 22.46 -14.32 0.16
C GLU A 267 21.36 -15.27 -0.34
N ALA A 268 20.37 -14.76 -1.08
CA ALA A 268 19.32 -15.56 -1.70
C ALA A 268 19.87 -16.22 -2.97
N THR A 269 20.03 -17.55 -2.92
CA THR A 269 20.43 -18.37 -4.05
C THR A 269 19.30 -18.50 -5.08
N ALA A 270 19.70 -18.55 -6.35
CA ALA A 270 18.87 -18.52 -7.57
C ALA A 270 18.01 -19.78 -7.83
N GLU A 271 17.67 -20.56 -6.80
CA GLU A 271 17.00 -21.87 -6.98
C GLU A 271 15.47 -21.81 -6.97
N TYR A 272 14.86 -20.68 -6.56
CA TYR A 272 13.39 -20.54 -6.52
C TYR A 272 12.74 -20.02 -7.81
N GLU A 273 13.53 -19.72 -8.85
CA GLU A 273 13.00 -19.26 -10.15
C GLU A 273 12.70 -20.41 -11.13
N ALA A 274 13.11 -21.65 -10.85
CA ALA A 274 12.95 -22.77 -11.78
C ALA A 274 11.54 -23.40 -11.80
N ASP A 275 10.74 -23.24 -10.75
CA ASP A 275 9.48 -23.98 -10.60
C ASP A 275 8.25 -23.30 -11.23
N LEU A 276 8.34 -22.04 -11.67
CA LEU A 276 7.23 -21.34 -12.32
C LEU A 276 7.27 -21.41 -13.87
N ASP A 277 8.46 -21.58 -14.45
CA ASP A 277 8.63 -21.69 -15.92
C ASP A 277 8.23 -23.07 -16.46
N ALA A 278 8.25 -24.11 -15.61
CA ALA A 278 7.82 -25.47 -15.99
C ALA A 278 6.30 -25.58 -16.29
N TYR A 279 5.49 -24.61 -15.86
CA TYR A 279 4.04 -24.59 -16.11
C TYR A 279 3.64 -23.97 -17.47
N LEU A 280 4.59 -23.46 -18.26
CA LEU A 280 4.31 -22.79 -19.55
C LEU A 280 4.63 -23.64 -20.79
N ASP A 281 5.30 -24.79 -20.64
CA ASP A 281 5.66 -25.66 -21.78
C ASP A 281 4.65 -26.78 -22.06
N GLU A 282 3.71 -27.09 -21.14
CA GLU A 282 2.75 -28.20 -21.36
C GLU A 282 1.49 -27.79 -22.16
N ASP A 283 1.09 -26.51 -22.13
CA ASP A 283 -0.19 -26.06 -22.73
C ASP A 283 -0.12 -25.67 -24.22
N VAL A 284 1.05 -25.72 -24.86
CA VAL A 284 1.17 -25.52 -26.33
C VAL A 284 0.78 -26.79 -27.11
N SER A 285 0.65 -27.94 -26.43
CA SER A 285 0.31 -29.23 -27.05
C SER A 285 -1.18 -29.43 -27.35
N MET A 286 -2.04 -28.50 -26.93
CA MET A 286 -3.51 -28.61 -27.02
C MET A 286 -4.14 -27.74 -28.11
N LEU A 287 -3.35 -27.03 -28.93
CA LEU A 287 -3.87 -26.27 -30.07
C LEU A 287 -4.16 -27.19 -31.27
N PRO A 288 -5.30 -27.02 -31.97
CA PRO A 288 -5.65 -27.82 -33.14
C PRO A 288 -4.60 -27.64 -34.24
N ALA A 289 -4.21 -28.75 -34.89
CA ALA A 289 -3.10 -28.82 -35.84
C ALA A 289 -3.17 -27.81 -37.01
N GLU A 290 -4.36 -27.28 -37.31
CA GLU A 290 -4.59 -26.30 -38.38
C GLU A 290 -4.03 -24.90 -38.07
N GLU A 291 -3.83 -24.52 -36.79
CA GLU A 291 -3.25 -23.22 -36.42
C GLU A 291 -1.71 -23.23 -36.37
N VAL A 292 -1.08 -24.41 -36.26
CA VAL A 292 0.38 -24.54 -36.20
C VAL A 292 1.02 -24.32 -37.57
N GLU A 293 0.32 -24.67 -38.66
CA GLU A 293 0.79 -24.48 -40.03
C GLU A 293 0.80 -22.99 -40.46
N ASP A 294 -0.15 -22.16 -40.00
CA ASP A 294 -0.19 -20.72 -40.35
C ASP A 294 0.95 -19.93 -39.66
N ILE A 295 1.37 -20.33 -38.47
CA ILE A 295 2.49 -19.68 -37.75
C ILE A 295 3.84 -19.98 -38.41
N SER A 296 4.03 -21.22 -38.90
CA SER A 296 5.22 -21.63 -39.66
C SER A 296 5.31 -20.91 -41.02
N ALA A 297 4.18 -20.80 -41.73
CA ALA A 297 4.10 -20.11 -43.02
C ALA A 297 4.30 -18.59 -42.90
N ARG A 298 3.90 -17.97 -41.78
CA ARG A 298 4.14 -16.53 -41.52
C ARG A 298 5.59 -16.23 -41.16
N ARG A 299 6.29 -17.12 -40.44
CA ARG A 299 7.71 -16.98 -40.12
C ARG A 299 8.60 -17.06 -41.37
N THR A 300 8.30 -17.95 -42.30
CA THR A 300 9.05 -18.08 -43.56
C THR A 300 8.86 -16.89 -44.49
N ARG A 301 7.66 -16.27 -44.54
CA ARG A 301 7.42 -15.03 -45.31
C ARG A 301 8.14 -13.81 -44.75
N LEU A 302 8.21 -13.66 -43.42
CA LEU A 302 8.92 -12.55 -42.76
C LEU A 302 10.45 -12.62 -42.95
N ALA A 303 11.02 -13.84 -42.92
CA ALA A 303 12.44 -14.06 -43.18
C ALA A 303 12.83 -13.73 -44.64
N ALA A 304 11.97 -14.05 -45.61
CA ALA A 304 12.21 -13.73 -47.02
C ALA A 304 12.15 -12.21 -47.29
N THR A 305 11.25 -11.48 -46.64
CA THR A 305 11.17 -10.01 -46.78
C THR A 305 12.32 -9.27 -46.13
N LEU A 306 12.88 -9.77 -45.02
CA LEU A 306 14.05 -9.16 -44.39
C LEU A 306 15.34 -9.39 -45.17
N SER A 307 15.48 -10.51 -45.87
CA SER A 307 16.64 -10.79 -46.71
C SER A 307 16.73 -9.89 -47.95
N MET A 308 15.61 -9.39 -48.47
CA MET A 308 15.59 -8.51 -49.66
C MET A 308 15.89 -7.03 -49.34
N VAL A 309 15.79 -6.61 -48.08
CA VAL A 309 16.04 -5.22 -47.66
C VAL A 309 17.51 -4.98 -47.29
N ILE A 310 18.28 -6.06 -47.08
CA ILE A 310 19.71 -5.96 -46.70
C ILE A 310 20.64 -5.92 -47.92
N ASP A 311 20.17 -6.31 -49.11
CA ASP A 311 20.95 -6.34 -50.36
C ASP A 311 20.55 -5.23 -51.38
N SER A 312 20.07 -4.07 -50.91
CA SER A 312 19.78 -2.89 -51.75
C SER A 312 20.40 -1.61 -51.21
#